data_AF-A0A6J6R3J1-F1
#
_entry.id   AF-A0A6J6R3J1-F1
#
_cell.length_a   1.000
_cell.length_b   1.000
_cell.length_c   1.000
_cell.angle_alpha   90.00
_cell.angle_beta   90.00
_cell.angle_gamma   90.00
#
_symmetry.space_group_name_H-M   'P 1'
#
loop_
_entity.id
_entity.type
_entity.pdbx_description
1 polymer ?
#
loop_
_entity_poly.entity_id
_entity_poly.type
_entity_poly.pdbx_seq_one_letter_code
_entity_poly.pdbx_strand_id
1 'polypeptide(L)'
;MRTADGIDVQYTYLPSGPGISHRQRSLHGTKGSMLVPGDRSDGDVVVQLGERKLMGAELVAEIAKTGTHLNINDVTKAVLGPDGTGGKGAPWAAVDSGYLAVEIDDFIDAVLNKRAPEVDGMGGLRALAVVYAILESGVAGREVSVDEVITGKIHAYQDEIDQSLERR
;
A
#
# COMPACT_ATOMS: atom_id res chain seq x y z
N MET A 1 -5.06 -5.30 13.62
CA MET A 1 -3.90 -4.42 13.88
C MET A 1 -4.43 -3.04 14.22
N ARG A 2 -3.67 -2.21 14.96
CA ARG A 2 -4.04 -0.84 15.28
C ARG A 2 -2.86 0.09 15.01
N THR A 3 -3.10 1.23 14.36
CA THR A 3 -2.06 2.24 14.12
C THR A 3 -1.80 3.09 15.37
N ALA A 4 -0.69 3.84 15.38
CA ALA A 4 -0.40 4.79 16.46
C ALA A 4 -1.50 5.86 16.63
N ASP A 5 -2.18 6.23 15.55
CA ASP A 5 -3.30 7.18 15.54
C ASP A 5 -4.65 6.54 15.90
N GLY A 6 -4.65 5.27 16.34
CA GLY A 6 -5.86 4.58 16.79
C GLY A 6 -6.77 4.08 15.66
N ILE A 7 -6.26 3.98 14.43
CA ILE A 7 -7.01 3.42 13.30
C ILE A 7 -6.93 1.89 13.38
N ASP A 8 -8.09 1.24 13.41
CA ASP A 8 -8.17 -0.22 13.34
C ASP A 8 -8.01 -0.70 11.90
N VAL A 9 -7.13 -1.68 11.71
CA VAL A 9 -6.81 -2.28 10.42
C VAL A 9 -7.09 -3.77 10.48
N GLN A 10 -8.00 -4.22 9.62
CA GLN A 10 -8.21 -5.63 9.32
C GLN A 10 -7.40 -5.99 8.07
N TYR A 11 -6.51 -6.97 8.21
CA TYR A 11 -5.75 -7.54 7.11
C TYR A 11 -6.06 -9.03 7.00
N THR A 12 -6.36 -9.50 5.80
CA THR A 12 -6.67 -10.90 5.54
C THR A 12 -6.02 -11.30 4.24
N TYR A 13 -5.24 -12.38 4.29
CA TYR A 13 -4.55 -12.94 3.14
C TYR A 13 -4.75 -14.45 3.13
N LEU A 14 -5.46 -14.95 2.11
CA LEU A 14 -5.81 -16.36 1.95
C LEU A 14 -5.53 -16.77 0.49
N PRO A 15 -4.27 -17.11 0.15
CA PRO A 15 -3.90 -17.40 -1.24
C PRO A 15 -4.22 -18.85 -1.66
N SER A 16 -4.52 -19.74 -0.71
CA SER A 16 -4.60 -21.20 -0.93
C SER A 16 -6.01 -21.78 -0.91
N GLY A 17 -7.04 -20.94 -0.77
CA GLY A 17 -8.44 -21.40 -0.74
C GLY A 17 -8.95 -21.78 -2.14
N PRO A 18 -9.61 -22.94 -2.32
CA PRO A 18 -10.29 -23.24 -3.58
C PRO A 18 -11.53 -22.34 -3.76
N GLY A 19 -11.89 -22.04 -5.01
CA GLY A 19 -13.12 -21.29 -5.34
C GLY A 19 -12.84 -19.89 -5.89
N ILE A 20 -13.69 -18.93 -5.51
CA ILE A 20 -13.67 -17.57 -6.06
C ILE A 20 -12.68 -16.71 -5.28
N SER A 21 -11.73 -16.11 -6.00
CA SER A 21 -10.84 -15.11 -5.42
C SER A 21 -11.61 -13.83 -5.06
N HIS A 22 -11.46 -13.36 -3.83
CA HIS A 22 -12.02 -12.08 -3.38
C HIS A 22 -10.90 -11.10 -3.03
N ARG A 23 -11.03 -9.86 -3.51
CA ARG A 23 -10.13 -8.76 -3.15
C ARG A 23 -10.98 -7.55 -2.78
N GLN A 24 -10.74 -7.00 -1.61
CA GLN A 24 -11.41 -5.81 -1.16
C GLN A 24 -10.44 -4.92 -0.38
N ARG A 25 -10.45 -3.64 -0.70
CA ARG A 25 -9.78 -2.59 0.06
C ARG A 25 -10.78 -1.49 0.32
N SER A 26 -11.00 -1.19 1.59
CA SER A 26 -11.93 -0.16 1.99
C SER A 26 -11.41 0.65 3.16
N LEU A 27 -11.66 1.95 3.13
CA LEU A 27 -11.44 2.85 4.25
C LEU A 27 -12.79 3.32 4.78
N HIS A 28 -12.93 3.37 6.09
CA HIS A 28 -14.16 3.82 6.76
C HIS A 28 -13.81 4.97 7.69
N GLY A 29 -14.51 6.09 7.52
CA GLY A 29 -14.35 7.29 8.33
C GLY A 29 -15.69 7.77 8.87
N THR A 30 -15.64 8.80 9.70
CA THR A 30 -16.84 9.34 10.38
C THR A 30 -17.87 9.93 9.43
N LYS A 31 -17.48 10.27 8.19
CA LYS A 31 -18.36 10.90 7.18
C LYS A 31 -18.71 9.98 6.02
N GLY A 32 -18.19 8.76 5.97
CA GLY A 32 -18.36 7.90 4.81
C GLY A 32 -17.33 6.79 4.68
N SER A 33 -17.31 6.17 3.50
CA SER A 33 -16.38 5.10 3.17
C SER A 33 -15.80 5.28 1.77
N MET A 34 -14.64 4.67 1.54
CA MET A 34 -13.97 4.61 0.25
C MET A 34 -13.70 3.16 -0.13
N LEU A 35 -14.01 2.78 -1.36
CA LEU A 35 -13.55 1.53 -1.97
C LEU A 35 -12.38 1.86 -2.90
N VAL A 36 -11.29 1.09 -2.73
CA VAL A 36 -10.09 1.19 -3.54
C VAL A 36 -10.07 -0.01 -4.49
N PRO A 37 -9.86 0.21 -5.81
CA PRO A 37 -9.85 -0.86 -6.83
C PRO A 37 -8.67 -1.82 -6.64
N GLY A 38 -8.47 -2.75 -7.57
CA GLY A 38 -7.27 -3.62 -7.57
C GLY A 38 -5.98 -2.84 -7.83
N ASP A 39 -4.83 -3.41 -7.46
CA ASP A 39 -3.53 -2.80 -7.81
C ASP A 39 -3.33 -2.84 -9.31
N ARG A 40 -2.75 -1.77 -9.88
CA ARG A 40 -2.42 -1.69 -11.32
C ARG A 40 -3.63 -2.04 -12.19
N SER A 41 -4.80 -1.57 -11.76
CA SER A 41 -6.07 -1.79 -12.44
C SER A 41 -6.68 -0.45 -12.84
N ASP A 42 -7.61 -0.50 -13.77
CA ASP A 42 -8.36 0.66 -14.25
C ASP A 42 -9.69 0.85 -13.50
N GLY A 43 -9.85 0.19 -12.35
CA GLY A 43 -11.03 0.32 -11.51
C GLY A 43 -11.14 1.73 -10.91
N ASP A 44 -12.37 2.18 -10.67
CA ASP A 44 -12.60 3.49 -10.08
C ASP A 44 -12.44 3.44 -8.55
N VAL A 45 -11.82 4.49 -8.00
CA VAL A 45 -11.97 4.81 -6.57
C VAL A 45 -13.37 5.33 -6.35
N VAL A 46 -14.07 4.74 -5.38
CA VAL A 46 -15.46 5.08 -5.06
C VAL A 46 -15.55 5.62 -3.66
N VAL A 47 -16.03 6.85 -3.49
CA VAL A 47 -16.24 7.46 -2.18
C VAL A 47 -17.74 7.66 -1.94
N GLN A 48 -18.25 7.11 -0.84
CA GLN A 48 -19.64 7.28 -0.38
C GLN A 48 -19.67 8.23 0.81
N LEU A 49 -20.32 9.39 0.66
CA LEU A 49 -20.53 10.40 1.71
C LEU A 49 -22.03 10.56 1.99
N GLY A 50 -22.55 9.87 3.01
CA GLY A 50 -24.00 9.78 3.22
C GLY A 50 -24.69 9.17 2.01
N GLU A 51 -25.59 9.91 1.35
CA GLU A 51 -26.27 9.48 0.12
C GLU A 51 -25.48 9.78 -1.17
N ARG A 52 -24.42 10.60 -1.10
CA ARG A 52 -23.63 10.99 -2.27
C ARG A 52 -22.58 9.94 -2.60
N LYS A 53 -22.53 9.51 -3.86
CA LYS A 53 -21.49 8.62 -4.40
C LYS A 53 -20.62 9.39 -5.39
N LEU A 54 -19.32 9.48 -5.10
CA LEU A 54 -18.34 10.24 -5.88
C LEU A 54 -17.32 9.29 -6.51
N MET A 55 -17.03 9.51 -7.80
CA MET A 55 -16.03 8.76 -8.57
C MET A 55 -15.42 9.68 -9.65
N GLY A 56 -14.26 9.30 -10.20
CA GLY A 56 -13.67 9.97 -11.36
C GLY A 56 -13.56 11.49 -11.21
N ALA A 57 -13.94 12.24 -12.25
CA ALA A 57 -13.83 13.69 -12.30
C ALA A 57 -14.64 14.41 -11.20
N GLU A 58 -15.78 13.86 -10.77
CA GLU A 58 -16.57 14.45 -9.69
C GLU A 58 -15.83 14.36 -8.35
N LEU A 59 -15.22 13.20 -8.07
CA LEU A 59 -14.39 13.02 -6.88
C LEU A 59 -13.19 13.98 -6.88
N VAL A 60 -12.50 14.12 -8.02
CA VAL A 60 -11.38 15.07 -8.17
C VAL A 60 -11.83 16.51 -7.92
N ALA A 61 -13.00 16.91 -8.45
CA ALA A 61 -13.55 18.23 -8.23
C ALA A 61 -13.91 18.48 -6.76
N GLU A 62 -14.43 17.47 -6.05
CA GLU A 62 -14.70 17.56 -4.61
C GLU A 62 -13.42 17.69 -3.77
N ILE A 63 -12.37 16.94 -4.12
CA ILE A 63 -11.05 17.07 -3.47
C ILE A 63 -10.48 18.49 -3.71
N ALA A 64 -10.62 19.04 -4.91
CA ALA A 64 -10.14 20.40 -5.20
C ALA A 64 -10.83 21.46 -4.32
N LYS A 65 -12.09 21.25 -3.92
CA LYS A 65 -12.81 22.17 -3.01
C LYS A 65 -12.23 22.21 -1.60
N THR A 66 -11.47 21.19 -1.18
CA THR A 66 -10.79 21.19 0.12
C THR A 66 -9.46 21.96 0.09
N GLY A 67 -9.10 22.54 -1.05
CA GLY A 67 -7.77 23.14 -1.28
C GLY A 67 -6.69 22.09 -1.49
N THR A 68 -7.06 20.82 -1.67
CA THR A 68 -6.13 19.72 -1.95
C THR A 68 -6.09 19.48 -3.46
N HIS A 69 -4.89 19.36 -4.01
CA HIS A 69 -4.70 19.05 -5.43
C HIS A 69 -3.97 17.72 -5.56
N LEU A 70 -4.47 16.85 -6.45
CA LEU A 70 -3.77 15.63 -6.83
C LEU A 70 -2.57 16.03 -7.70
N ASN A 71 -1.38 15.94 -7.13
CA ASN A 71 -0.15 16.26 -7.84
C ASN A 71 0.39 14.99 -8.52
N ILE A 72 0.14 14.85 -9.82
CA ILE A 72 0.74 13.80 -10.64
C ILE A 72 2.03 14.37 -11.22
N ASN A 73 3.18 13.82 -10.84
CA ASN A 73 4.49 14.30 -11.30
C ASN A 73 4.70 14.03 -12.80
N ASP A 74 5.68 14.69 -13.41
CA ASP A 74 5.88 14.65 -14.86
C ASP A 74 6.31 13.27 -15.37
N VAL A 75 7.07 12.51 -14.57
CA VAL A 75 7.47 11.15 -14.93
C VAL A 75 6.29 10.20 -14.92
N THR A 76 5.42 10.30 -13.92
CA THR A 76 4.16 9.55 -13.87
C THR A 76 3.31 9.87 -15.10
N LYS A 77 3.20 11.14 -15.49
CA LYS A 77 2.47 11.52 -16.71
C LYS A 77 3.12 10.97 -17.97
N ALA A 78 4.44 10.94 -18.04
CA ALA A 78 5.17 10.45 -19.20
C ALA A 78 4.96 8.94 -19.43
N VAL A 79 4.90 8.14 -18.35
CA VAL A 79 4.81 6.68 -18.44
C VAL A 79 3.40 6.11 -18.27
N LEU A 80 2.51 6.84 -17.59
CA LEU A 80 1.13 6.41 -17.31
C LEU A 80 0.06 7.38 -17.84
N GLY A 81 0.46 8.42 -18.57
CA GLY A 81 -0.48 9.40 -19.13
C GLY A 81 -0.97 10.44 -18.11
N PRO A 82 -1.75 11.44 -18.54
CA PRO A 82 -2.09 12.61 -17.73
C PRO A 82 -2.91 12.30 -16.47
N ASP A 83 -3.59 11.15 -16.44
CA ASP A 83 -4.35 10.68 -15.28
C ASP A 83 -3.52 9.81 -14.30
N GLY A 84 -2.30 9.43 -14.69
CA GLY A 84 -1.38 8.63 -13.89
C GLY A 84 -1.78 7.16 -13.71
N THR A 85 -2.69 6.64 -14.55
CA THR A 85 -3.24 5.27 -14.40
C THR A 85 -2.94 4.35 -15.59
N GLY A 86 -2.40 4.89 -16.69
CA GLY A 86 -2.28 4.22 -17.98
C GLY A 86 -3.55 4.30 -18.84
N GLY A 87 -4.67 4.76 -18.27
CA GLY A 87 -5.98 4.87 -18.93
C GLY A 87 -6.82 3.59 -18.85
N LYS A 88 -8.12 3.72 -19.16
CA LYS A 88 -9.07 2.59 -19.14
C LYS A 88 -8.68 1.50 -20.13
N GLY A 89 -8.67 0.24 -19.68
CA GLY A 89 -8.29 -0.92 -20.48
C GLY A 89 -6.79 -1.05 -20.79
N ALA A 90 -5.93 -0.28 -20.13
CA ALA A 90 -4.49 -0.39 -20.32
C ALA A 90 -3.97 -1.80 -20.00
N PRO A 91 -3.02 -2.36 -20.78
CA PRO A 91 -2.43 -3.65 -20.47
C PRO A 91 -1.73 -3.64 -19.12
N TRP A 92 -2.04 -4.62 -18.26
CA TRP A 92 -1.48 -4.71 -16.90
C TRP A 92 0.05 -4.58 -16.87
N ALA A 93 0.76 -5.27 -17.77
CA ALA A 93 2.22 -5.23 -17.83
C ALA A 93 2.76 -3.84 -18.18
N ALA A 94 2.04 -3.07 -19.01
CA ALA A 94 2.42 -1.70 -19.32
C ALA A 94 2.26 -0.81 -18.08
N VAL A 95 1.13 -0.91 -17.39
CA VAL A 95 0.87 -0.18 -16.14
C VAL A 95 1.89 -0.54 -15.05
N ASP A 96 2.16 -1.83 -14.85
CA ASP A 96 3.15 -2.33 -13.89
C ASP A 96 4.55 -1.76 -14.17
N SER A 97 5.01 -1.88 -15.42
CA SER A 97 6.32 -1.32 -15.82
C SER A 97 6.39 0.19 -15.68
N GLY A 98 5.28 0.91 -15.88
CA GLY A 98 5.18 2.35 -15.68
C GLY A 98 5.36 2.74 -14.21
N TYR A 99 4.70 2.04 -13.28
CA TYR A 99 4.90 2.28 -11.85
C TYR A 99 6.34 1.99 -11.41
N LEU A 100 6.95 0.90 -11.89
CA LEU A 100 8.37 0.61 -11.64
C LEU A 100 9.29 1.72 -12.16
N ALA A 101 8.99 2.29 -13.34
CA ALA A 101 9.77 3.40 -13.88
C ALA A 101 9.67 4.66 -13.00
N VAL A 102 8.48 4.96 -12.43
CA VAL A 102 8.30 6.07 -11.48
C VAL A 102 9.12 5.85 -10.21
N GLU A 103 9.09 4.64 -9.65
CA GLU A 103 9.86 4.31 -8.44
C GLU A 103 11.39 4.40 -8.67
N ILE A 104 11.86 3.93 -9.83
CA ILE A 104 13.28 4.02 -10.21
C ILE A 104 13.70 5.48 -10.41
N ASP A 105 12.85 6.30 -11.03
CA ASP A 105 13.12 7.72 -11.21
C ASP A 105 13.24 8.46 -9.87
N ASP A 106 12.30 8.23 -8.93
CA ASP A 106 12.38 8.81 -7.59
C ASP A 106 13.69 8.43 -6.89
N PHE A 107 14.11 7.17 -7.00
CA PHE A 107 15.37 6.70 -6.42
C PHE A 107 16.60 7.37 -7.06
N ILE A 108 16.64 7.46 -8.40
CA ILE A 108 17.73 8.12 -9.12
C ILE A 108 17.79 9.60 -8.74
N ASP A 109 16.65 10.29 -8.73
CA ASP A 109 16.55 11.70 -8.37
C ASP A 109 16.95 11.94 -6.91
N ALA A 110 16.60 11.01 -5.99
CA ALA A 110 17.04 11.05 -4.61
C ALA A 110 18.56 10.96 -4.47
N VAL A 111 19.21 10.06 -5.22
CA VAL A 111 20.67 9.93 -5.25
C VAL A 111 21.34 11.18 -5.83
N LEU A 112 20.85 11.68 -6.97
CA LEU A 112 21.42 12.85 -7.66
C LEU A 112 21.31 14.11 -6.80
N ASN A 113 20.18 14.33 -6.15
CA ASN A 113 19.90 15.54 -5.38
C ASN A 113 20.18 15.41 -3.88
N LYS A 114 20.68 14.25 -3.42
CA LYS A 114 20.94 13.97 -2.00
C LYS A 114 19.72 14.25 -1.11
N ARG A 115 18.54 13.89 -1.59
CA ARG A 115 17.29 13.95 -0.82
C ARG A 115 16.88 12.54 -0.39
N ALA A 116 15.92 12.45 0.53
CA ALA A 116 15.29 11.17 0.83
C ALA A 116 14.43 10.72 -0.38
N PRO A 117 14.42 9.42 -0.71
CA PRO A 117 13.41 8.87 -1.61
C PRO A 117 12.04 8.89 -0.93
N GLU A 118 10.97 8.73 -1.72
CA GLU A 118 9.59 8.65 -1.24
C GLU A 118 9.43 7.50 -0.23
N VAL A 119 10.02 6.34 -0.54
CA VAL A 119 10.08 5.18 0.36
C VAL A 119 11.54 4.91 0.70
N ASP A 120 11.94 5.28 1.92
CA ASP A 120 13.28 5.02 2.41
C ASP A 120 13.44 3.60 3.00
N GLY A 121 14.68 3.26 3.36
CA GLY A 121 14.99 1.96 3.95
C GLY A 121 14.24 1.69 5.26
N MET A 122 13.92 2.73 6.03
CA MET A 122 13.14 2.55 7.26
C MET A 122 11.65 2.38 7.00
N GLY A 123 11.09 3.07 6.00
CA GLY A 123 9.73 2.83 5.51
C GLY A 123 9.58 1.38 5.06
N GLY A 124 10.52 0.90 4.25
CA GLY A 124 10.57 -0.49 3.80
C GLY A 124 10.71 -1.50 4.94
N LEU A 125 11.64 -1.27 5.87
CA LEU A 125 11.82 -2.15 7.03
C LEU A 125 10.58 -2.20 7.94
N ARG A 126 9.91 -1.06 8.17
CA ARG A 126 8.65 -1.03 8.93
C ARG A 126 7.54 -1.80 8.23
N ALA A 127 7.39 -1.64 6.91
CA ALA A 127 6.40 -2.39 6.13
C ALA A 127 6.63 -3.91 6.25
N LEU A 128 7.89 -4.36 6.17
CA LEU A 128 8.24 -5.77 6.39
C LEU A 128 7.95 -6.21 7.83
N ALA A 129 8.33 -5.40 8.82
CA ALA A 129 8.13 -5.70 10.23
C ALA A 129 6.64 -5.83 10.60
N VAL A 130 5.72 -5.13 9.92
CA VAL A 130 4.27 -5.33 10.10
C VAL A 130 3.86 -6.76 9.72
N VAL A 131 4.35 -7.29 8.61
CA VAL A 131 4.05 -8.66 8.17
C VAL A 131 4.60 -9.66 9.19
N TYR A 132 5.85 -9.46 9.62
CA TYR A 132 6.47 -10.30 10.63
C TYR A 132 5.76 -10.23 11.98
N ALA A 133 5.28 -9.05 12.40
CA ALA A 133 4.52 -8.91 13.65
C ALA A 133 3.24 -9.75 13.64
N ILE A 134 2.56 -9.92 12.49
CA ILE A 134 1.40 -10.80 12.35
C ILE A 134 1.81 -12.26 12.61
N LEU A 135 2.94 -12.69 12.03
CA LEU A 135 3.43 -14.07 12.15
C LEU A 135 3.93 -14.36 13.57
N GLU A 136 4.74 -13.46 14.13
CA GLU A 136 5.22 -13.52 15.51
C GLU A 136 4.07 -13.50 16.52
N SER A 137 3.04 -12.68 16.29
CA SER A 137 1.84 -12.67 17.12
C SER A 137 1.10 -14.02 17.09
N GLY A 138 1.05 -14.67 15.93
CA GLY A 138 0.50 -16.02 15.78
C GLY A 138 1.26 -17.07 16.59
N VAL A 139 2.60 -16.98 16.61
CA VAL A 139 3.46 -17.88 17.40
C VAL A 139 3.36 -17.59 18.90
N ALA A 140 3.40 -16.31 19.28
CA ALA A 140 3.42 -15.90 20.68
C ALA A 140 2.04 -15.94 21.36
N GLY A 141 0.94 -16.01 20.60
CA GLY A 141 -0.42 -16.02 21.12
C GLY A 141 -0.83 -14.72 21.82
N ARG A 142 -0.18 -13.60 21.50
CA ARG A 142 -0.44 -12.27 22.09
C ARG A 142 -0.26 -11.16 21.06
N GLU A 143 -0.70 -9.96 21.42
CA GLU A 143 -0.37 -8.75 20.68
C GLU A 143 1.14 -8.51 20.67
N VAL A 144 1.66 -8.11 19.50
CA VAL A 144 3.08 -7.82 19.25
C VAL A 144 3.17 -6.45 18.59
N SER A 145 4.07 -5.62 19.10
CA SER A 145 4.37 -4.33 18.49
C SER A 145 5.37 -4.48 17.33
N VAL A 146 5.26 -3.59 16.35
CA VAL A 146 6.23 -3.51 15.24
C VAL A 146 7.65 -3.25 15.77
N ASP A 147 7.79 -2.47 16.84
CA ASP A 147 9.08 -2.17 17.46
C ASP A 147 9.73 -3.40 18.10
N GLU A 148 8.95 -4.33 18.68
CA GLU A 148 9.50 -5.60 19.18
C GLU A 148 10.17 -6.40 18.05
N VAL A 149 9.59 -6.39 16.85
CA VAL A 149 10.15 -7.06 15.66
C VAL A 149 11.40 -6.32 15.18
N ILE A 150 11.32 -5.00 14.97
CA ILE A 150 12.45 -4.19 14.46
C ILE A 150 13.66 -4.28 15.39
N THR A 151 13.43 -4.30 16.71
CA THR A 151 14.52 -4.36 17.70
C THR A 151 14.98 -5.78 18.01
N GLY A 152 14.37 -6.80 17.40
CA GLY A 152 14.70 -8.20 17.69
C GLY A 152 14.37 -8.61 19.13
N LYS A 153 13.41 -7.98 19.78
CA LYS A 153 12.91 -8.45 21.09
C LYS A 153 12.00 -9.67 20.95
N ILE A 154 11.42 -9.83 19.77
CA ILE A 154 10.67 -11.02 19.37
C ILE A 154 11.14 -11.44 17.99
N HIS A 155 11.45 -12.72 17.84
CA HIS A 155 12.01 -13.30 16.62
C HIS A 155 11.75 -14.81 16.56
N ALA A 156 10.75 -15.33 17.28
CA ALA A 156 10.54 -16.77 17.39
C ALA A 156 10.13 -17.39 16.04
N TYR A 157 9.33 -16.67 15.25
CA TYR A 157 9.02 -17.06 13.87
C TYR A 157 10.26 -16.96 12.97
N GLN A 158 11.07 -15.90 13.10
CA GLN A 158 12.31 -15.74 12.31
C GLN A 158 13.37 -16.79 12.66
N ASP A 159 13.49 -17.20 13.93
CA ASP A 159 14.48 -18.19 14.39
C ASP A 159 14.35 -19.52 13.64
N GLU A 160 13.13 -19.96 13.33
CA GLU A 160 12.90 -21.19 12.56
C GLU A 160 13.50 -21.08 11.15
N ILE A 161 13.36 -19.90 10.52
CA ILE A 161 13.91 -19.60 9.20
C ILE A 161 15.44 -19.57 9.28
N ASP A 162 16.01 -18.86 10.25
CA ASP A 162 17.45 -18.72 10.40
C ASP A 162 18.13 -20.08 10.61
N GLN A 163 17.58 -20.90 11.50
CA GLN A 163 18.07 -22.28 11.71
C GLN A 163 17.97 -23.13 10.44
N SER A 164 16.99 -22.90 9.58
CA SER A 164 16.86 -23.63 8.30
C SER A 164 17.96 -23.26 7.29
N LEU A 165 18.49 -22.04 7.36
CA LEU A 165 19.54 -21.55 6.49
C LEU A 165 20.93 -22.02 6.95
N GLU A 166 21.16 -22.10 8.26
CA GLU A 166 22.42 -22.57 8.85
C GLU A 166 22.64 -24.08 8.71
N ARG A 167 21.59 -24.86 8.43
CA ARG A 167 21.66 -26.30 8.21
C ARG A 167 22.09 -26.69 6.78
N ARG A 168 22.46 -25.73 5.93
CA ARG A 168 22.98 -25.95 4.57
C ARG A 168 24.50 -25.84 4.53
#